data_AF-A0A2J0LHE6-F1
#
_entry.id   AF-A0A2J0LHE6-F1
#
_cell.length_a   1.000
_cell.length_b   1.000
_cell.length_c   1.000
_cell.angle_alpha   90.00
_cell.angle_beta   90.00
_cell.angle_gamma   90.00
#
_symmetry.space_group_name_H-M   'P 1'
#
loop_
_entity.id
_entity.type
_entity.pdbx_description
1 polymer ?
#
loop_
_entity_poly.entity_id
_entity_poly.type
_entity_poly.pdbx_seq_one_letter_code
_entity_poly.pdbx_strand_id
1 'polypeptide(L)' 'LPTLMSFAVFAVVFSLSRIISISSLSAAASFPVMIAVSRRAVPEFKGLLAVSVLLACFIIYTHRANIGRLLRGEEKRLF' A
#
# COMPACT_ATOMS: atom_id res chain seq x y z
N LEU A 1 9.92 -7.81 -8.14
CA LEU A 1 10.21 -6.37 -8.26
C LEU A 1 9.12 -5.48 -7.67
N PRO A 2 7.83 -5.61 -8.04
CA PRO A 2 6.77 -4.71 -7.56
C PRO A 2 6.63 -4.68 -6.02
N THR A 3 6.81 -5.84 -5.38
CA THR A 3 6.80 -6.00 -3.93
C THR A 3 7.90 -5.20 -3.24
N LEU A 4 9.14 -5.28 -3.73
CA LEU A 4 10.28 -4.52 -3.20
C LEU A 4 10.09 -3.01 -3.36
N MET A 5 9.58 -2.57 -4.50
CA MET A 5 9.28 -1.15 -4.74
C MET A 5 8.18 -0.64 -3.80
N SER A 6 7.14 -1.43 -3.58
CA SER A 6 6.06 -1.08 -2.64
C SER A 6 6.54 -1.09 -1.19
N PHE A 7 7.49 -1.97 -0.85
CA PHE A 7 8.17 -1.96 0.44
C PHE A 7 9.07 -0.73 0.61
N ALA A 8 9.72 -0.26 -0.46
CA ALA A 8 10.46 1.01 -0.41
C ALA A 8 9.52 2.19 -0.13
N VAL A 9 8.32 2.21 -0.74
CA VAL A 9 7.27 3.20 -0.41
C VAL A 9 6.88 3.11 1.06
N PHE A 10 6.64 1.89 1.58
CA PHE A 10 6.39 1.68 3.01
C PHE A 10 7.51 2.30 3.86
N ALA A 11 8.76 1.95 3.58
CA ALA A 11 9.91 2.37 4.37
C ALA A 11 10.06 3.90 4.39
N VAL A 12 9.91 4.55 3.23
CA VAL A 12 9.96 6.02 3.13
C VAL A 12 8.84 6.66 3.95
N VAL A 13 7.59 6.23 3.76
CA VAL A 13 6.45 6.79 4.50
C VAL A 13 6.57 6.51 5.99
N PHE A 14 7.08 5.35 6.38
CA PHE A 14 7.29 4.99 7.79
C PHE A 14 8.37 5.83 8.44
N SER A 15 9.51 6.04 7.77
CA SER A 15 10.58 6.89 8.28
C SER A 15 10.15 8.34 8.48
N LEU A 16 9.24 8.84 7.64
CA LEU A 16 8.73 10.22 7.73
C LEU A 16 7.59 10.37 8.73
N SER A 17 6.59 9.49 8.67
CA SER A 17 5.36 9.60 9.47
C SER A 17 5.49 8.98 10.86
N ARG A 18 6.35 7.97 10.99
CA ARG A 18 6.46 7.08 12.15
C ARG A 18 5.15 6.36 12.49
N ILE A 19 4.24 6.20 11.53
CA ILE A 19 2.95 5.55 11.74
C ILE A 19 2.85 4.33 10.82
N ILE A 20 2.59 3.15 11.40
CA ILE A 20 2.49 1.90 10.62
C ILE A 20 1.34 1.95 9.62
N SER A 21 0.15 2.38 10.05
CA SER A 21 -1.06 2.26 9.22
C SER A 21 -1.02 3.10 7.95
N ILE A 22 -0.57 4.36 8.02
CA ILE A 22 -0.41 5.19 6.81
C ILE A 22 0.66 4.61 5.88
N SER A 23 1.75 4.08 6.44
CA SER A 23 2.82 3.44 5.67
C SER A 23 2.32 2.19 4.94
N SER A 24 1.57 1.33 5.63
CA SER A 24 0.95 0.13 5.04
C SER A 24 -0.09 0.48 3.98
N LEU A 25 -0.92 1.51 4.22
CA LEU A 25 -1.90 1.99 3.24
C LEU A 25 -1.24 2.56 1.99
N SER A 26 -0.18 3.36 2.14
CA SER A 26 0.61 3.88 1.01
C SER A 26 1.26 2.75 0.21
N ALA A 27 1.82 1.75 0.88
CA ALA A 27 2.40 0.58 0.23
C ALA A 27 1.35 -0.21 -0.57
N ALA A 28 0.20 -0.50 0.04
CA ALA A 28 -0.91 -1.19 -0.60
C ALA A 28 -1.46 -0.44 -1.82
N ALA A 29 -1.60 0.89 -1.72
CA ALA A 29 -2.03 1.73 -2.83
C ALA A 29 -1.00 1.81 -3.96
N SER A 30 0.30 1.78 -3.63
CA SER A 30 1.39 1.80 -4.62
C SER A 30 1.54 0.48 -5.38
N PHE A 31 1.17 -0.65 -4.77
CA PHE A 31 1.36 -1.98 -5.34
C PHE A 31 0.76 -2.20 -6.75
N PRO A 32 -0.53 -1.87 -7.01
CA PRO A 32 -1.09 -1.96 -8.36
C PRO A 32 -0.38 -1.03 -9.35
N VAL A 33 0.09 0.14 -8.92
CA VAL A 33 0.89 1.06 -9.76
C VAL A 33 2.22 0.42 -10.14
N MET A 34 2.91 -0.21 -9.18
CA MET A 34 4.17 -0.91 -9.42
C MET A 34 4.00 -2.11 -10.37
N ILE A 35 2.87 -2.81 -10.32
CA ILE A 35 2.53 -3.84 -11.30
C ILE A 35 2.30 -3.21 -12.68
N ALA A 36 1.52 -2.13 -12.78
CA ALA A 36 1.17 -1.49 -14.03
C ALA A 36 2.37 -0.93 -14.83
N VAL A 37 3.42 -0.47 -14.12
CA VAL A 37 4.68 0.01 -14.70
C VAL A 37 5.71 -1.11 -14.90
N SER A 38 5.51 -2.27 -14.27
CA SER A 38 6.36 -3.44 -14.49
C SER A 38 6.09 -4.09 -15.86
N ARG A 39 7.00 -4.95 -16.31
CA ARG A 39 6.97 -5.55 -17.65
C ARG A 39 5.59 -6.14 -17.99
N ARG A 40 4.92 -5.52 -18.97
CA ARG A 40 3.58 -5.89 -19.47
C ARG A 40 3.55 -7.18 -20.30
N ALA A 41 4.72 -7.77 -20.57
CA ALA A 41 4.88 -8.88 -21.51
C ALA A 41 4.59 -10.28 -20.91
N VAL A 42 4.18 -10.36 -19.65
CA VAL A 42 3.78 -11.63 -19.03
C VAL A 42 2.30 -11.94 -19.28
N PRO A 43 1.94 -13.17 -19.66
CA PRO A 43 0.54 -13.56 -19.94
C PRO A 43 -0.43 -13.23 -18.79
N GLU A 44 0.04 -13.33 -17.55
CA GLU A 44 -0.75 -13.16 -16.33
C GLU A 44 -0.92 -11.70 -15.91
N PHE A 45 -0.33 -10.74 -16.63
CA PHE A 45 -0.30 -9.32 -16.26
C PHE A 45 -1.68 -8.76 -15.88
N LYS A 46 -2.70 -9.06 -16.71
CA LYS A 46 -4.07 -8.56 -16.48
C LYS A 46 -4.68 -9.14 -15.19
N GLY A 47 -4.47 -10.44 -14.95
CA GLY A 47 -4.96 -11.11 -13.75
C GLY A 47 -4.25 -10.60 -12.49
N LEU A 48 -2.93 -10.46 -12.54
CA LEU A 48 -2.13 -9.92 -11.44
C LEU A 48 -2.53 -8.48 -11.11
N LEU A 49 -2.73 -7.63 -12.12
CA LEU A 49 -3.20 -6.26 -11.93
C LEU A 49 -4.59 -6.23 -11.29
N ALA A 50 -5.55 -7.02 -11.79
CA ALA A 50 -6.90 -7.08 -11.22
C ALA A 50 -6.88 -7.53 -9.74
N VAL A 51 -6.15 -8.61 -9.42
CA VAL A 51 -5.99 -9.09 -8.05
C VAL A 51 -5.31 -8.05 -7.17
N SER A 52 -4.31 -7.34 -7.68
CA SER A 52 -3.63 -6.29 -6.90
C SER A 52 -4.52 -5.11 -6.54
N VAL A 53 -5.40 -4.70 -7.46
CA VAL A 53 -6.39 -3.63 -7.21
C VAL A 53 -7.42 -4.11 -6.19
N LEU A 54 -7.95 -5.33 -6.35
CA LEU A 54 -8.89 -5.91 -5.38
C LEU A 54 -8.26 -6.00 -3.98
N LEU A 55 -7.01 -6.45 -3.90
CA LEU A 55 -6.27 -6.56 -2.65
C LEU A 55 -6.03 -5.18 -2.03
N ALA A 56 -5.66 -4.17 -2.82
CA ALA A 56 -5.50 -2.80 -2.32
C ALA A 56 -6.81 -2.26 -1.73
N CYS A 57 -7.94 -2.43 -2.43
CA CYS A 57 -9.26 -2.06 -1.93
C CYS A 57 -9.62 -2.80 -0.63
N PHE A 58 -9.36 -4.11 -0.57
CA PHE A 58 -9.60 -4.93 0.61
C PHE A 58 -8.74 -4.48 1.81
N ILE A 59 -7.47 -4.15 1.60
CA ILE A 59 -6.58 -3.62 2.64
C ILE A 59 -7.10 -2.28 3.16
N ILE A 60 -7.51 -1.37 2.26
CA ILE A 60 -8.10 -0.08 2.65
C ILE A 60 -9.36 -0.29 3.51
N TYR A 61 -10.24 -1.20 3.09
CA TYR A 61 -11.47 -1.52 3.82
C TYR A 61 -11.20 -2.10 5.22
N THR A 62 -10.23 -3.01 5.34
CA THR A 62 -9.85 -3.60 6.63
C THR A 62 -9.21 -2.58 7.58
N HIS A 63 -8.54 -1.56 7.04
CA HIS A 63 -7.90 -0.49 7.81
C HIS A 63 -8.83 0.70 8.14
N ARG A 64 -10.13 0.65 7.82
CA ARG A 64 -11.07 1.75 8.06
C ARG A 64 -11.02 2.36 9.47
N ALA A 65 -10.80 1.54 10.50
CA ALA A 65 -10.67 2.00 11.89
C ALA A 65 -9.40 2.85 12.09
N ASN A 66 -8.26 2.38 11.55
CA ASN A 66 -6.99 3.10 11.55
C ASN A 66 -7.07 4.39 10.73
N ILE A 67 -7.76 4.36 9.58
CA ILE A 67 -8.01 5.56 8.77
C ILE A 67 -8.79 6.59 9.58
N GLY A 68 -9.83 6.17 10.30
CA GLY A 68 -10.57 7.05 11.21
C GLY A 68 -9.68 7.69 12.28
N ARG A 69 -8.80 6.89 12.91
CA ARG A 69 -7.83 7.41 13.90
C ARG A 69 -6.79 8.33 13.25
N LEU A 70 -6.31 8.04 12.05
CA LEU A 70 -5.39 8.88 11.28
C LEU A 70 -6.00 10.26 11.02
N LEU A 71 -7.25 10.30 10.55
CA LEU A 71 -7.97 11.55 10.27
C LEU A 71 -8.20 12.41 11.53
N ARG A 72 -8.34 11.77 12.70
CA ARG A 72 -8.43 12.45 14.00
C ARG A 72 -7.08 12.73 14.66
N GLY A 73 -5.97 12.26 14.07
CA GLY A 73 -4.63 12.38 14.67
C GLY A 73 -4.40 11.48 15.90
N GLU A 74 -5.27 10.48 16.14
CA GLU A 74 -5.22 9.55 17.28
C GLU A 74 -4.38 8.30 17.01
N GLU A 75 -3.94 8.11 15.76
CA GLU A 75 -3.19 6.92 15.39
C GLU A 75 -1.79 6.94 16.03
N LYS A 76 -1.41 5.82 16.64
CA LYS A 76 -0.16 5.70 17.39
C LYS A 76 1.06 5.91 16.48
N ARG A 77 1.86 6.92 16.81
CA ARG A 77 3.23 7.07 16.33
C ARG A 77 4.14 6.11 17.08
N LEU A 78 5.03 5.46 16.36
CA LEU A 78 6.13 4.69 16.92
C LEU A 78 7.35 5.59 16.98
N PHE A 79 7.80 5.87 18.21
CA PHE A 79 8.96 6.70 18.53
C PHE A 79 8.75 8.22 18.35
#